data_AF-A0A920V8K5-F1
#
_entry.id   AF-A0A920V8K5-F1
#
_cell.length_a   1.000
_cell.length_b   1.000
_cell.length_c   1.000
_cell.angle_alpha   90.00
_cell.angle_beta   90.00
_cell.angle_gamma   90.00
#
_symmetry.space_group_name_H-M   'P 1'
#
loop_
_entity.id
_entity.type
_entity.pdbx_description
1 polymer ?
#
loop_
_entity_poly.entity_id
_entity_poly.type
_entity_poly.pdbx_seq_one_letter_code
_entity_poly.pdbx_strand_id
1 'polypeptide(L)'
;MRGMREIIVERFSKPIKVRNILIPNTYPIPESLEEDSLYEKGNISLSYDIGIGGKTENIQIIESDPEGLIDRVAISVIKNTVYRPVYIDAEAKESKGINFRHEYDYPLQDKPEKKPQDKPENKEDEPLENPIA
;
A
#
# COMPACT_ATOMS: atom_id res chain seq x y z
N MET A 1 -14.70 -39.65 4.54
CA MET A 1 -15.35 -38.68 3.62
C MET A 1 -15.77 -37.48 4.45
N ARG A 2 -15.35 -36.25 4.11
CA ARG A 2 -15.85 -35.04 4.79
C ARG A 2 -17.32 -34.84 4.45
N GLY A 3 -18.12 -34.46 5.45
CA GLY A 3 -19.55 -34.21 5.25
C GLY A 3 -19.78 -32.88 4.51
N MET A 4 -20.85 -32.78 3.73
CA MET A 4 -21.21 -31.56 2.97
C MET A 4 -21.26 -30.31 3.86
N ARG A 5 -21.72 -30.45 5.12
CA ARG A 5 -21.76 -29.36 6.10
C ARG A 5 -20.37 -28.83 6.47
N GLU A 6 -19.38 -29.70 6.63
CA GLU A 6 -18.00 -29.30 6.99
C GLU A 6 -17.36 -28.48 5.87
N ILE A 7 -17.58 -28.89 4.62
CA ILE A 7 -17.07 -28.18 3.42
C ILE A 7 -17.67 -26.78 3.32
N ILE A 8 -18.96 -26.62 3.62
CA ILE A 8 -19.64 -25.32 3.61
C ILE A 8 -19.07 -24.42 4.71
N VAL A 9 -18.97 -24.90 5.94
CA VAL A 9 -18.43 -24.10 7.05
C VAL A 9 -16.99 -23.67 6.77
N GLU A 10 -16.13 -24.58 6.32
CA GLU A 10 -14.75 -24.28 5.95
C GLU A 10 -14.69 -23.20 4.86
N ARG A 11 -15.53 -23.30 3.82
CA ARG A 11 -15.53 -22.38 2.69
C ARG A 11 -16.06 -20.99 3.04
N PHE A 12 -16.97 -20.83 4.00
CA PHE A 12 -17.66 -19.56 4.30
C PHE A 12 -17.33 -18.95 5.66
N SER A 13 -16.51 -19.63 6.48
CA SER A 13 -16.09 -19.16 7.81
C SER A 13 -15.07 -18.02 7.81
N LYS A 14 -14.47 -17.71 6.65
CA LYS A 14 -13.44 -16.67 6.50
C LYS A 14 -13.76 -15.74 5.33
N PRO A 15 -13.41 -14.45 5.45
CA PRO A 15 -13.51 -13.55 4.32
C PRO A 15 -12.50 -13.96 3.24
N ILE A 16 -12.89 -13.82 1.97
CA ILE A 16 -12.03 -14.15 0.82
C ILE A 16 -11.95 -12.93 -0.09
N LYS A 17 -10.73 -12.54 -0.49
CA LYS A 17 -10.53 -11.49 -1.51
C LYS A 17 -11.13 -11.95 -2.85
N VAL A 18 -12.02 -11.15 -3.41
CA VAL A 18 -12.71 -11.43 -4.69
C VAL A 18 -12.06 -10.66 -5.85
N ARG A 19 -11.49 -9.48 -5.56
CA ARG A 19 -10.73 -8.68 -6.52
C ARG A 19 -9.30 -8.52 -6.03
N ASN A 20 -8.34 -8.90 -6.87
CA ASN A 20 -6.92 -8.87 -6.51
C ASN A 20 -6.32 -7.51 -6.84
N ILE A 21 -6.35 -6.58 -5.88
CA ILE A 21 -5.53 -5.38 -5.91
C ILE A 21 -4.37 -5.65 -4.93
N LEU A 22 -3.15 -5.62 -5.44
CA LEU A 22 -1.96 -5.97 -4.69
C LEU A 22 -1.17 -4.72 -4.34
N ILE A 23 -0.61 -4.70 -3.13
CA ILE A 23 0.48 -3.78 -2.81
C ILE A 23 1.68 -4.24 -3.65
N PRO A 24 2.39 -3.31 -4.32
CA PRO A 24 3.51 -3.70 -5.17
C PRO A 24 4.62 -4.33 -4.32
N ASN A 25 5.34 -5.29 -4.92
CA ASN A 25 6.50 -5.92 -4.29
C ASN A 25 7.74 -5.04 -4.35
N THR A 26 7.73 -3.97 -5.15
CA THR A 26 8.82 -3.01 -5.28
C THR A 26 8.22 -1.60 -5.29
N TYR A 27 8.77 -0.70 -4.50
CA TYR A 27 8.28 0.67 -4.40
C TYR A 27 9.42 1.68 -4.22
N PRO A 28 9.45 2.80 -4.98
CA PRO A 28 8.53 3.15 -6.07
C PRO A 28 8.56 2.14 -7.23
N ILE A 29 7.48 2.09 -8.02
CA ILE A 29 7.42 1.23 -9.21
C ILE A 29 8.46 1.77 -10.21
N PRO A 30 9.49 1.00 -10.57
CA PRO A 30 10.56 1.49 -11.44
C PRO A 30 10.05 1.70 -12.88
N GLU A 31 10.53 2.76 -13.54
CA GLU A 31 10.20 3.05 -14.94
C GLU A 31 10.94 2.11 -15.92
N SER A 32 12.11 1.60 -15.51
CA SER A 32 12.95 0.66 -16.23
C SER A 32 13.54 -0.37 -15.27
N LEU A 33 13.77 -1.59 -15.75
CA LEU A 33 14.45 -2.65 -15.00
C LEU A 33 15.97 -2.41 -15.01
N GLU A 34 16.44 -1.24 -14.57
CA GLU A 34 17.86 -0.97 -14.43
C GLU A 34 18.49 -1.96 -13.44
N GLU A 35 19.46 -2.75 -13.92
CA GLU A 35 20.05 -3.88 -13.20
C GLU A 35 20.96 -3.47 -12.02
N ASP A 36 21.36 -2.19 -11.95
CA ASP A 36 22.39 -1.71 -11.02
C ASP A 36 21.84 -1.13 -9.70
N SER A 37 20.53 -1.16 -9.47
CA SER A 37 19.95 -0.65 -8.23
C SER A 37 20.07 -1.66 -7.09
N LEU A 38 20.79 -1.30 -6.03
CA LEU A 38 20.73 -2.01 -4.76
C LEU A 38 19.38 -1.75 -4.09
N TYR A 39 18.73 -2.80 -3.59
CA TYR A 39 17.44 -2.71 -2.89
C TYR A 39 17.58 -3.14 -1.43
N GLU A 40 16.81 -2.49 -0.58
CA GLU A 40 16.56 -2.87 0.81
C GLU A 40 15.12 -3.39 0.97
N LYS A 41 14.89 -4.15 2.05
CA LYS A 41 13.57 -4.70 2.38
C LYS A 41 12.83 -3.76 3.32
N GLY A 42 11.69 -3.28 2.87
CA GLY A 42 10.69 -2.61 3.69
C GLY A 42 9.54 -3.56 4.05
N ASN A 43 8.77 -3.19 5.05
CA ASN A 43 7.59 -3.91 5.47
C ASN A 43 6.46 -2.94 5.89
N ILE A 44 5.23 -3.39 5.73
CA ILE A 44 4.05 -2.68 6.21
C ILE A 44 3.01 -3.66 6.75
N SER A 45 2.43 -3.32 7.89
CA SER A 45 1.36 -4.06 8.56
C SER A 45 0.14 -3.18 8.76
N LEU A 46 -1.04 -3.67 8.39
CA LEU A 46 -2.31 -2.95 8.51
C LEU A 46 -3.36 -3.80 9.24
N SER A 47 -4.23 -3.14 10.00
CA SER A 47 -5.48 -3.68 10.55
C SER A 47 -6.67 -3.03 9.86
N TYR A 48 -7.72 -3.79 9.58
CA TYR A 48 -8.98 -3.26 9.04
C TYR A 48 -10.15 -4.18 9.36
N ASP A 49 -11.35 -3.64 9.21
CA ASP A 49 -12.59 -4.39 9.28
C ASP A 49 -13.16 -4.65 7.89
N ILE A 50 -14.00 -5.65 7.75
CA ILE A 50 -14.75 -5.98 6.53
C ILE A 50 -16.24 -5.94 6.89
N GLY A 51 -16.95 -4.99 6.28
CA GLY A 51 -18.40 -4.85 6.46
C GLY A 51 -19.19 -5.95 5.76
N ILE A 52 -20.50 -6.02 6.03
CA ILE A 52 -21.42 -7.01 5.42
C ILE A 52 -21.47 -6.96 3.88
N GLY A 53 -21.16 -5.79 3.29
CA GLY A 53 -21.07 -5.61 1.84
C GLY A 53 -19.72 -6.03 1.23
N GLY A 54 -18.80 -6.54 2.04
CA GLY A 54 -17.47 -6.95 1.59
C GLY A 54 -16.48 -5.81 1.38
N LYS A 55 -16.84 -4.59 1.81
CA LYS A 55 -15.97 -3.41 1.76
C LYS A 55 -15.14 -3.29 3.04
N THR A 56 -13.93 -2.78 2.92
CA THR A 56 -13.03 -2.57 4.06
C THR A 56 -13.31 -1.24 4.74
N GLU A 57 -13.24 -1.21 6.06
CA GLU A 57 -13.49 -0.06 6.92
C GLU A 57 -12.42 0.01 8.03
N ASN A 58 -12.34 1.13 8.75
CA ASN A 58 -11.45 1.30 9.92
C ASN A 58 -9.97 0.92 9.67
N ILE A 59 -9.45 1.22 8.48
CA ILE A 59 -8.08 0.87 8.07
C ILE A 59 -7.09 1.66 8.91
N GLN A 60 -6.16 0.95 9.56
CA GLN A 60 -5.11 1.48 10.41
C GLN A 60 -3.77 0.85 10.04
N ILE A 61 -2.72 1.66 10.00
CA ILE A 61 -1.35 1.16 9.88
C ILE A 61 -0.87 0.82 11.29
N ILE A 62 -0.40 -0.41 11.47
CA ILE A 62 0.16 -0.90 12.73
C ILE A 62 1.67 -0.66 12.76
N GLU A 63 2.33 -0.92 11.64
CA GLU A 63 3.78 -0.83 11.46
C GLU A 63 4.06 -0.46 10.00
N SER A 64 5.02 0.43 9.77
CA SER A 64 5.59 0.68 8.45
C SER A 64 7.04 1.06 8.57
N ASP A 65 7.89 0.36 7.85
CA ASP A 65 9.33 0.60 7.82
C ASP A 65 9.84 0.38 6.38
N PRO A 66 10.35 1.40 5.68
CA PRO A 66 10.41 2.81 6.10
C PRO A 66 9.03 3.45 6.31
N GLU A 67 8.92 4.35 7.31
CA GLU A 67 7.68 5.04 7.65
C GLU A 67 7.23 5.97 6.51
N GLY A 68 5.94 5.93 6.15
CA GLY A 68 5.34 6.87 5.19
C GLY A 68 5.63 6.57 3.72
N LEU A 69 6.52 5.63 3.41
CA LEU A 69 6.97 5.37 2.04
C LEU A 69 5.84 4.76 1.18
N ILE A 70 5.24 3.66 1.63
CA ILE A 70 4.20 2.93 0.88
C ILE A 70 2.79 3.11 1.47
N ASP A 71 2.67 3.74 2.63
CA ASP A 71 1.46 3.88 3.45
C ASP A 71 0.22 4.26 2.64
N ARG A 72 0.32 5.32 1.84
CA ARG A 72 -0.80 5.82 1.01
C ARG A 72 -1.23 4.80 -0.03
N VAL A 73 -0.28 4.12 -0.66
CA VAL A 73 -0.53 3.07 -1.65
C VAL A 73 -1.18 1.89 -0.98
N ALA A 74 -0.65 1.44 0.15
CA ALA A 74 -1.20 0.34 0.94
C ALA A 74 -2.64 0.61 1.38
N ILE A 75 -2.93 1.78 1.96
CA ILE A 75 -4.27 2.18 2.35
C ILE A 75 -5.21 2.18 1.13
N SER A 76 -4.76 2.73 0.00
CA SER A 76 -5.56 2.77 -1.23
C SER A 76 -5.88 1.37 -1.75
N VAL A 77 -4.91 0.46 -1.74
CA VAL A 77 -5.10 -0.94 -2.15
C VAL A 77 -6.12 -1.63 -1.26
N ILE A 78 -5.96 -1.55 0.07
CA ILE A 78 -6.89 -2.17 1.02
C ILE A 78 -8.30 -1.59 0.84
N LYS A 79 -8.43 -0.26 0.78
CA LYS A 79 -9.71 0.44 0.59
C LYS A 79 -10.46 0.01 -0.67
N ASN A 80 -9.72 -0.27 -1.76
CA ASN A 80 -10.31 -0.68 -3.03
C ASN A 80 -10.50 -2.20 -3.16
N THR A 81 -10.00 -2.98 -2.21
CA THR A 81 -10.17 -4.44 -2.20
C THR A 81 -11.62 -4.79 -1.85
N VAL A 82 -12.14 -5.81 -2.53
CA VAL A 82 -13.49 -6.34 -2.27
C VAL A 82 -13.37 -7.76 -1.77
N TYR A 83 -14.03 -8.03 -0.65
CA TYR A 83 -14.09 -9.33 0.00
C TYR A 83 -15.47 -9.94 -0.15
N ARG A 84 -15.53 -11.27 -0.16
CA ARG A 84 -16.72 -11.99 0.21
C ARG A 84 -16.72 -12.06 1.75
N PRO A 85 -17.75 -11.56 2.44
CA PRO A 85 -17.82 -11.61 3.90
C PRO A 85 -17.97 -13.05 4.40
N VAL A 86 -17.89 -13.21 5.72
CA VAL A 86 -18.22 -14.46 6.41
C VAL A 86 -19.73 -14.66 6.39
N TYR A 87 -20.18 -15.89 6.20
CA TYR A 87 -21.59 -16.25 6.34
C TYR A 87 -21.77 -17.17 7.54
N ILE A 88 -22.65 -16.78 8.46
CA ILE A 88 -23.08 -17.59 9.61
C ILE A 88 -24.59 -17.71 9.53
N ASP A 89 -25.12 -18.95 9.55
CA ASP A 89 -26.54 -19.23 9.40
C ASP A 89 -27.17 -18.61 8.13
N ALA A 90 -26.40 -18.63 7.03
CA ALA A 90 -26.75 -18.03 5.73
C ALA A 90 -26.87 -16.49 5.72
N GLU A 91 -26.46 -15.82 6.80
CA GLU A 91 -26.42 -14.36 6.89
C GLU A 91 -24.99 -13.83 6.81
N ALA A 92 -24.79 -12.76 6.03
CA ALA A 92 -23.50 -12.10 5.93
C ALA A 92 -23.18 -11.37 7.25
N LYS A 93 -21.98 -11.57 7.76
CA LYS A 93 -21.49 -10.93 8.99
C LYS A 93 -20.21 -10.16 8.76
N GLU A 94 -20.06 -9.09 9.53
CA GLU A 94 -18.83 -8.30 9.58
C GLU A 94 -17.66 -9.16 10.09
N SER A 95 -16.46 -8.85 9.63
CA SER A 95 -15.21 -9.40 10.17
C SER A 95 -14.36 -8.26 10.69
N LYS A 96 -13.92 -8.34 11.95
CA LYS A 96 -13.19 -7.25 12.60
C LYS A 96 -11.73 -7.61 12.86
N GLY A 97 -10.86 -6.61 12.88
CA GLY A 97 -9.45 -6.75 13.25
C GLY A 97 -8.67 -7.67 12.32
N ILE A 98 -8.92 -7.58 11.01
CA ILE A 98 -8.18 -8.33 10.00
C ILE A 98 -6.78 -7.73 9.89
N ASN A 99 -5.76 -8.55 10.17
CA ASN A 99 -4.36 -8.16 10.04
C ASN A 99 -3.81 -8.58 8.68
N PHE A 100 -3.08 -7.68 8.03
CA PHE A 100 -2.40 -7.91 6.77
C PHE A 100 -0.98 -7.38 6.85
N ARG A 101 0.01 -8.19 6.46
CA ARG A 101 1.41 -7.81 6.39
C ARG A 101 1.92 -8.01 4.98
N HIS A 102 2.76 -7.09 4.52
CA HIS A 102 3.39 -7.10 3.21
C HIS A 102 4.84 -6.66 3.31
N GLU A 103 5.72 -7.35 2.61
CA GLU A 103 7.13 -6.98 2.46
C GLU A 103 7.35 -6.51 1.04
N TYR A 104 8.21 -5.49 0.87
CA TYR A 104 8.49 -4.89 -0.42
C TYR A 104 9.96 -4.47 -0.51
N ASP A 105 10.46 -4.36 -1.72
CA ASP A 105 11.79 -3.84 -2.02
C ASP A 105 11.73 -2.33 -2.27
N TYR A 106 12.67 -1.57 -1.73
CA TYR A 106 12.87 -0.15 -2.03
C TYR A 106 14.36 0.13 -2.29
N PRO A 107 14.70 1.09 -3.17
CA PRO A 107 16.09 1.33 -3.54
C PRO A 107 16.91 1.86 -2.35
N LEU A 108 18.08 1.27 -2.12
CA LEU A 108 19.07 1.72 -1.14
C LEU A 108 19.54 3.13 -1.53
N GLN A 109 19.27 4.13 -0.71
CA GLN A 109 19.75 5.49 -0.95
C GLN A 109 21.24 5.60 -0.56
N ASP A 110 22.16 5.33 -1.49
CA ASP A 110 23.56 5.79 -1.41
C ASP A 110 23.75 7.20 -2.01
N LYS A 111 22.67 8.00 -2.08
CA LYS A 111 22.75 9.40 -2.50
C LYS A 111 22.12 10.25 -1.41
N PRO A 112 22.84 11.27 -0.88
CA PRO A 112 22.24 12.19 0.06
C PRO A 112 20.97 12.74 -0.57
N GLU A 113 19.86 12.67 0.15
CA GLU A 113 18.68 13.44 -0.18
C GLU A 113 19.15 14.88 -0.44
N LYS A 114 19.18 15.29 -1.72
CA LYS A 114 19.00 16.70 -1.99
C LYS A 114 17.58 16.95 -1.54
N LYS A 115 17.45 17.39 -0.28
CA LYS A 115 16.27 18.10 0.20
C LYS A 115 15.82 18.99 -0.95
N PRO A 116 14.52 19.01 -1.31
CA PRO A 116 14.02 20.04 -2.19
C PRO A 116 14.57 21.36 -1.68
N GLN A 117 15.37 22.05 -2.50
CA GLN A 117 15.77 23.41 -2.19
C GLN A 117 14.52 24.27 -2.36
N ASP A 118 13.60 24.18 -1.40
CA ASP A 118 12.53 25.14 -1.19
C ASP A 118 13.13 26.40 -0.61
N LYS A 119 13.91 27.09 -1.44
CA LYS A 119 14.02 28.53 -1.48
C LYS A 119 14.14 28.87 -2.96
N PRO A 120 13.18 29.59 -3.57
CA PRO A 120 13.49 30.26 -4.83
C PRO A 120 14.69 31.17 -4.53
N GLU A 121 15.80 30.88 -5.17
CA GLU A 121 16.93 31.81 -5.22
C GLU A 121 16.37 33.05 -5.91
N ASN A 122 16.07 34.07 -5.11
CA ASN A 122 15.63 35.37 -5.59
C ASN A 122 16.85 35.99 -6.28
N LYS A 123 17.10 35.59 -7.51
CA LYS A 123 18.01 36.31 -8.40
C LYS A 123 17.26 37.58 -8.73
N GLU A 124 17.63 38.66 -8.04
CA GLU A 124 17.24 40.01 -8.42
C GLU A 124 17.52 40.16 -9.92
N ASP A 125 16.54 40.68 -10.68
CA ASP A 125 16.68 40.97 -12.11
C ASP A 125 17.81 41.99 -12.29
N GLU A 126 19.04 41.51 -12.47
CA GLU A 126 20.12 42.37 -12.94
C GLU A 126 19.80 42.78 -14.38
N PRO A 127 19.78 44.09 -14.70
CA PRO A 127 19.52 44.53 -16.05
C PRO A 127 20.57 43.96 -17.00
N LEU A 128 20.11 43.40 -18.12
CA LEU A 128 20.98 42.88 -19.17
C LEU A 128 21.95 43.98 -19.63
N GLU A 129 23.26 43.71 -19.58
CA GLU A 129 24.23 44.60 -20.21
C GLU A 129 23.97 44.64 -21.71
N ASN A 130 23.75 45.86 -22.22
CA ASN A 130 23.40 46.10 -23.61
C ASN A 130 24.70 46.07 -24.45
N PRO A 131 24.85 45.16 -25.43
CA PRO A 131 26.10 45.03 -26.17
C PRO A 131 26.13 45.99 -27.36
N ILE A 132 26.01 47.31 -27.14
CA ILE A 132 26.27 48.33 -28.15
C ILE A 132 26.86 49.57 -27.46
N ALA A 133 28.09 49.91 -27.86
CA ALA A 133 28.77 51.18 -27.57
C ALA A 133 28.15 52.36 -28.34
#